data_AF-A0A0A1H237-F1
#
_entry.id   AF-A0A0A1H237-F1
#
_cell.length_a   1.000
_cell.length_b   1.000
_cell.length_c   1.000
_cell.angle_alpha   90.00
_cell.angle_beta   90.00
_cell.angle_gamma   90.00
#
_symmetry.space_group_name_H-M   'P 1'
#
loop_
_entity.id
_entity.type
_entity.pdbx_description
1 polymer ?
#
loop_
_entity_poly.entity_id
_entity_poly.type
_entity_poly.pdbx_seq_one_letter_code
_entity_poly.pdbx_strand_id
1 'polypeptide(L)' 'MDDALRGGDIDLYVETDGSAEEVLGRELALHAALQRRLGEQPIDIVVHRADAPLRPIDIEARKNGLPL' A
#
# COMPACT_ATOMS: atom_id res chain seq x y z
N MET A 1 9.83 14.42 24.30
CA MET A 1 9.06 14.09 23.09
C MET A 1 10.12 13.85 22.06
N ASP A 2 10.47 12.57 21.91
CA ASP A 2 11.63 12.14 21.13
C ASP A 2 11.19 12.06 19.66
N ASP A 3 11.50 13.09 18.88
CA ASP A 3 11.31 13.10 17.42
C ASP A 3 12.33 12.20 16.69
N ALA A 4 13.03 11.32 17.43
CA ALA A 4 13.99 10.35 16.93
C ALA A 4 13.42 8.91 16.86
N LEU A 5 12.13 8.73 17.13
CA LEU A 5 11.47 7.43 17.16
C LEU A 5 10.95 7.07 15.76
N ARG A 6 11.73 6.27 15.03
CA ARG A 6 11.30 5.29 13.99
C ARG A 6 10.23 5.82 13.01
N GLY A 7 10.64 6.08 11.76
CA GLY A 7 9.79 6.60 10.67
C GLY A 7 8.33 6.15 10.76
N GLY A 8 7.42 7.12 10.66
CA GLY A 8 5.98 6.91 10.86
C GLY A 8 5.37 5.89 9.91
N ASP A 9 4.05 5.71 10.05
CA ASP A 9 3.28 4.79 9.22
C ASP A 9 3.48 5.11 7.73
N ILE A 10 3.70 4.07 6.92
CA ILE A 10 3.83 4.18 5.46
C ILE A 10 2.51 3.78 4.82
N ASP A 11 1.85 4.70 4.16
CA ASP A 11 0.69 4.43 3.33
C ASP A 11 1.12 4.19 1.88
N LEU A 12 0.77 3.01 1.33
CA LEU A 12 1.03 2.65 -0.07
C LEU A 12 -0.28 2.42 -0.81
N TYR A 13 -0.46 3.14 -1.90
CA TYR A 13 -1.53 2.92 -2.86
C TYR A 13 -0.99 2.25 -4.11
N VAL A 14 -1.54 1.10 -4.48
CA VAL A 14 -1.08 0.29 -5.62
C VAL A 14 -2.22 0.05 -6.59
N GLU A 15 -2.01 0.44 -7.84
CA GLU A 15 -2.92 0.11 -8.94
C GLU A 15 -2.39 -1.12 -9.69
N THR A 16 -3.26 -2.11 -9.91
CA THR A 16 -2.83 -3.32 -10.62
C THR A 16 -3.98 -4.02 -11.34
N ASP A 17 -3.64 -4.81 -12.35
CA ASP A 17 -4.56 -5.70 -13.04
C ASP A 17 -4.44 -7.13 -12.50
N GLY A 18 -5.53 -7.89 -12.62
CA GLY A 18 -5.57 -9.32 -12.32
C GLY A 18 -6.88 -9.75 -11.67
N SER A 19 -7.05 -11.07 -11.55
CA SER A 19 -8.14 -11.63 -10.76
C SER A 19 -7.96 -11.32 -9.27
N ALA A 20 -9.05 -11.41 -8.50
CA ALA A 20 -9.01 -11.18 -7.06
C ALA A 20 -7.96 -12.05 -6.34
N GLU A 21 -7.85 -13.31 -6.75
CA GLU A 21 -6.93 -14.29 -6.14
C GLU A 21 -5.47 -13.95 -6.44
N GLU A 22 -5.14 -13.63 -7.69
CA GLU A 22 -3.78 -13.22 -8.08
C GLU A 22 -3.36 -11.94 -7.36
N VAL A 23 -4.27 -10.98 -7.24
CA VAL A 23 -4.02 -9.69 -6.59
C VAL A 23 -3.78 -9.87 -5.10
N LEU A 24 -4.61 -10.65 -4.41
CA LEU A 24 -4.42 -10.97 -3.00
C LEU A 24 -3.07 -11.67 -2.76
N GLY A 25 -2.69 -12.62 -3.63
CA GLY A 25 -1.40 -13.30 -3.53
C GLY A 25 -0.22 -12.34 -3.67
N ARG A 26 -0.29 -11.38 -4.61
CA ARG A 26 0.73 -10.34 -4.79
C ARG A 26 0.78 -9.35 -3.63
N GLU A 27 -0.37 -8.96 -3.10
CA GLU A 27 -0.49 -8.08 -1.93
C GLU A 27 0.20 -8.67 -0.70
N LEU A 28 -0.08 -9.94 -0.39
CA LEU A 28 0.56 -10.66 0.71
C LEU A 28 2.08 -10.79 0.50
N ALA A 29 2.52 -11.08 -0.73
CA ALA A 29 3.93 -11.17 -1.06
C ALA A 29 4.64 -9.81 -0.89
N LEU A 30 4.02 -8.72 -1.31
CA LEU A 30 4.52 -7.36 -1.14
C LEU A 30 4.63 -7.00 0.34
N HIS A 31 3.57 -7.24 1.12
CA HIS A 31 3.56 -6.99 2.56
C HIS A 31 4.71 -7.72 3.27
N ALA A 32 4.88 -9.02 2.99
CA ALA A 32 5.96 -9.82 3.57
C ALA A 32 7.36 -9.32 3.14
N ALA A 33 7.52 -8.89 1.89
CA ALA A 33 8.78 -8.36 1.39
C ALA A 33 9.15 -7.04 2.07
N LEU A 34 8.18 -6.13 2.23
CA LEU A 34 8.39 -4.84 2.89
C LEU A 34 8.68 -5.01 4.39
N GLN A 35 7.92 -5.87 5.09
CA GLN A 35 8.17 -6.16 6.50
C GLN A 35 9.59 -6.73 6.73
N ARG A 36 10.08 -7.63 5.87
CA ARG A 36 11.46 -8.14 5.94
C ARG A 36 12.51 -7.05 5.71
N ARG A 37 12.19 -6.03 4.91
CA ARG A 37 13.12 -4.98 4.50
C ARG A 37 13.16 -3.81 5.48
N LEU A 38 12.00 -3.43 6.02
CA LEU A 38 11.79 -2.25 6.85
C LEU A 38 11.61 -2.59 8.34
N GLY A 39 11.48 -3.88 8.68
CA GLY A 39 11.26 -4.37 10.04
C GLY A 39 9.83 -4.12 10.51
N GLU A 40 9.68 -3.84 11.80
CA GLU A 40 8.38 -3.59 12.45
C GLU A 40 7.81 -2.19 12.17
N GLN A 41 8.20 -1.55 11.06
CA GLN A 41 7.57 -0.29 10.65
C GLN A 41 6.17 -0.61 10.13
N PRO A 42 5.09 0.01 10.64
CA PRO A 42 3.74 -0.22 10.14
C PRO A 42 3.61 0.27 8.69
N ILE A 43 2.95 -0.54 7.86
CA ILE A 43 2.70 -0.24 6.45
C ILE A 43 1.24 -0.56 6.16
N ASP A 44 0.48 0.44 5.73
CA ASP A 44 -0.87 0.24 5.21
C ASP A 44 -0.83 0.17 3.68
N ILE A 45 -1.34 -0.92 3.11
CA ILE A 45 -1.33 -1.14 1.66
C ILE A 45 -2.77 -1.18 1.17
N VAL A 46 -3.12 -0.24 0.30
CA VAL A 46 -4.40 -0.18 -0.39
C VAL A 46 -4.19 -0.55 -1.85
N VAL A 47 -4.72 -1.70 -2.24
CA VAL A 47 -4.70 -2.12 -3.65
C VAL A 47 -6.01 -1.73 -4.33
N HIS A 48 -5.91 -1.15 -5.52
CA HIS A 48 -7.02 -0.90 -6.42
C HIS A 48 -6.84 -1.70 -7.71
N ARG A 49 -7.85 -2.51 -8.03
CA ARG A 49 -7.90 -3.25 -9.29
C ARG A 49 -8.52 -2.40 -10.38
N ALA A 50 -7.96 -2.41 -11.58
CA ALA A 50 -8.46 -1.56 -12.66
C ALA A 50 -9.92 -1.88 -13.08
N ASP A 51 -10.38 -3.11 -12.84
CA ASP A 51 -11.76 -3.53 -13.13
C ASP A 51 -12.73 -3.24 -11.97
N ALA A 52 -12.24 -2.72 -10.84
CA ALA A 52 -13.06 -2.35 -9.71
C ALA A 52 -13.52 -0.87 -9.79
N PRO A 53 -14.74 -0.54 -9.32
CA PRO A 53 -15.15 0.85 -9.18
C PRO A 53 -14.21 1.62 -8.25
N LEU A 54 -13.96 2.89 -8.56
CA LEU A 54 -13.20 3.77 -7.68
C LEU A 54 -13.95 4.01 -6.36
N ARG A 55 -13.21 3.88 -5.26
CA ARG A 55 -13.63 4.24 -3.90
C ARG A 55 -13.10 5.64 -3.57
N PRO A 56 -13.65 6.31 -2.54
CA PRO A 56 -13.13 7.62 -2.11
C PRO A 56 -11.63 7.61 -1.78
N ILE A 57 -11.12 6.54 -1.18
CA ILE A 57 -9.69 6.38 -0.87
C ILE A 57 -8.83 6.33 -2.13
N ASP A 58 -9.32 5.70 -3.20
CA ASP A 58 -8.61 5.60 -4.48
C ASP A 58 -8.48 7.00 -5.12
N ILE A 59 -9.54 7.81 -5.03
CA ILE A 59 -9.57 9.19 -5.55
C ILE A 59 -8.59 10.07 -4.77
N GLU A 60 -8.60 9.99 -3.44
CA GLU A 60 -7.74 10.80 -2.58
C GLU A 60 -6.25 10.44 -2.79
N ALA A 61 -5.95 9.14 -2.88
CA ALA A 61 -4.60 8.65 -3.14
C ALA A 61 -4.07 9.09 -4.51
N ARG A 62 -4.89 9.04 -5.57
CA ARG A 62 -4.52 9.54 -6.90
C ARG A 62 -4.27 11.05 -6.93
N LYS A 63 -5.01 11.81 -6.11
CA LYS A 63 -4.94 13.27 -6.10
C LYS A 63 -3.75 13.80 -5.31
N ASN A 64 -3.41 13.15 -4.20
CA ASN A 64 -2.43 13.68 -3.23
C ASN A 64 -1.20 12.78 -3.05
N GLY A 65 -1.21 11.57 -3.62
CA GLY A 65 -0.10 10.64 -3.55
C GLY A 65 1.13 11.14 -4.30
N LEU A 66 2.30 10.70 -3.84
CA LEU A 66 3.58 10.91 -4.52
C LEU A 66 3.91 9.65 -5.33
N PRO A 67 4.02 9.72 -6.67
CA PRO A 67 4.46 8.57 -7.46
C PRO A 67 5.89 8.18 -7.11
N LEU A 68 6.14 6.88 -7.02
CA LEU A 68 7.45 6.26 -6.75
C LEU A 68 8.15 5.82 -8.04
#